data_AF-A0AAV8ETD9-F1
#
_entry.id   AF-A0AAV8ETD9-F1
#
_cell.length_a   1.000
_cell.length_b   1.000
_cell.length_c   1.000
_cell.angle_alpha   90.00
_cell.angle_beta   90.00
_cell.angle_gamma   90.00
#
_symmetry.space_group_name_H-M   'P 1'
#
loop_
_entity.id
_entity.type
_entity.pdbx_description
1 polymer ?
#
loop_
_entity_poly.entity_id
_entity_poly.type
_entity_poly.pdbx_seq_one_letter_code
_entity_poly.pdbx_strand_id
1 'polypeptide(L)'
;MAESCRGEGKDKEKAGTSAGAGCESDDSETRPKWQRKDRDDEVGDPLSVVGPEILEKILNFLDARSVARCIAVSHGWQTVAVSDRLWAPRQCSELWADKAHIPRCSQVRGISRLTAYSLSVMDGKRVRITREDLCDHVWEYRFKSTAPEYWRNLDPTWKLTGPPMRRYFHQDGTLTADPGDTVWGVMSAVTQ
;
A
#
# COMPACT_ATOMS: atom_id res chain seq x y z
N MET A 1 43.30 -4.87 14.35
CA MET A 1 44.10 -5.17 13.15
C MET A 1 43.69 -4.19 12.07
N ALA A 2 44.51 -3.15 11.84
CA ALA A 2 44.38 -2.21 10.75
C ALA A 2 45.80 -1.79 10.34
N GLU A 3 46.25 -2.25 9.17
CA GLU A 3 47.41 -1.74 8.42
C GLU A 3 46.81 -0.84 7.32
N SER A 4 47.13 0.43 7.10
CA SER A 4 48.37 1.24 7.11
C SER A 4 49.37 0.87 6.01
N CYS A 5 49.43 1.73 4.97
CA CYS A 5 50.57 2.12 4.11
C CYS A 5 50.04 3.35 3.31
N ARG A 6 50.39 4.63 3.47
CA ARG A 6 51.64 5.42 3.56
C ARG A 6 52.50 5.46 2.29
N GLY A 7 52.87 6.69 1.90
CA GLY A 7 53.88 7.09 0.89
C GLY A 7 53.33 8.22 0.00
N GLU A 8 53.48 9.52 0.33
CA GLU A 8 54.68 10.38 0.12
C GLU A 8 55.14 10.39 -1.35
N GLY A 9 55.37 11.49 -2.06
CA GLY A 9 55.39 12.92 -1.76
C GLY A 9 56.10 13.68 -2.90
N LYS A 10 56.04 15.01 -2.80
CA LYS A 10 57.01 16.03 -3.25
C LYS A 10 57.04 16.55 -4.70
N ASP A 11 56.60 17.81 -4.76
CA ASP A 11 57.37 19.03 -5.07
C ASP A 11 57.79 19.40 -6.51
N LYS A 12 57.64 20.72 -6.72
CA LYS A 12 58.38 21.67 -7.59
C LYS A 12 57.81 21.95 -8.99
N GLU A 13 57.94 23.15 -9.56
CA GLU A 13 58.23 24.52 -9.13
C GLU A 13 58.11 25.39 -10.42
N LYS A 14 57.46 26.57 -10.30
CA LYS A 14 57.62 27.84 -11.05
C LYS A 14 57.44 28.03 -12.58
N ALA A 15 56.81 29.21 -12.80
CA ALA A 15 57.08 30.30 -13.77
C ALA A 15 56.82 30.02 -15.26
N GLY A 16 56.26 30.92 -16.06
CA GLY A 16 55.88 32.34 -15.93
C GLY A 16 55.82 32.95 -17.35
N THR A 17 55.08 34.07 -17.53
CA THR A 17 55.27 35.08 -18.61
C THR A 17 54.86 34.66 -20.04
N SER A 18 54.24 35.43 -20.94
CA SER A 18 53.52 36.71 -21.00
C SER A 18 52.89 36.85 -22.41
N ALA A 19 51.80 37.62 -22.52
CA ALA A 19 51.42 38.55 -23.60
C ALA A 19 51.57 38.18 -25.09
N GLY A 20 50.48 38.37 -25.85
CA GLY A 20 50.50 38.50 -27.32
C GLY A 20 49.10 38.70 -27.89
N ALA A 21 48.85 39.87 -28.47
CA ALA A 21 47.56 40.37 -28.95
C ALA A 21 47.21 39.92 -30.38
N GLY A 22 45.90 39.91 -30.70
CA GLY A 22 45.40 40.53 -31.93
C GLY A 22 44.79 39.63 -33.02
N CYS A 23 43.53 39.97 -33.34
CA CYS A 23 42.92 40.11 -34.67
C CYS A 23 41.71 39.21 -34.99
N GLU A 24 40.60 39.90 -35.25
CA GLU A 24 39.29 39.44 -35.73
C GLU A 24 39.34 38.66 -37.05
N SER A 25 38.41 37.73 -37.24
CA SER A 25 37.41 37.79 -38.32
C SER A 25 36.39 36.65 -38.19
N ASP A 26 35.13 37.01 -38.44
CA ASP A 26 33.94 36.19 -38.65
C ASP A 26 34.19 34.82 -39.30
N ASP A 27 33.58 33.78 -38.75
CA ASP A 27 32.69 32.99 -39.60
C ASP A 27 31.52 32.42 -38.79
N SER A 28 30.34 32.76 -39.30
CA SER A 28 29.03 32.39 -38.80
C SER A 28 28.83 30.87 -38.91
N GLU A 29 28.67 30.20 -37.78
CA GLU A 29 28.01 28.89 -37.77
C GLU A 29 27.03 28.81 -36.62
N THR A 30 25.95 29.56 -36.79
CA THR A 30 24.71 29.44 -36.03
C THR A 30 24.24 27.99 -36.16
N ARG A 31 24.60 27.15 -35.20
CA ARG A 31 24.11 25.77 -35.07
C ARG A 31 22.61 25.77 -35.34
N PRO A 32 22.11 24.97 -36.30
CA PRO A 32 20.69 24.90 -36.55
C PRO A 32 20.04 24.37 -35.28
N LYS A 33 19.31 25.25 -34.59
CA LYS A 33 18.36 24.87 -33.56
C LYS A 33 17.46 23.86 -34.25
N TRP A 34 17.50 22.61 -33.80
CA TRP A 34 16.62 21.54 -34.26
C TRP A 34 15.17 21.97 -34.03
N GLN A 35 14.63 22.75 -34.95
CA GLN A 35 13.21 22.97 -35.10
C GLN A 35 12.69 21.71 -35.77
N ARG A 36 12.65 20.61 -35.01
CA ARG A 36 11.54 19.69 -35.18
C ARG A 36 10.31 20.47 -34.74
N LYS A 37 9.68 21.11 -35.72
CA LYS A 37 8.28 21.48 -35.61
C LYS A 37 7.52 20.18 -35.76
N ASP A 38 7.61 19.34 -34.72
CA ASP A 38 6.67 18.26 -34.53
C ASP A 38 5.33 18.97 -34.41
N ARG A 39 4.47 18.78 -35.42
CA ARG A 39 3.04 19.05 -35.29
C ARG A 39 2.51 17.96 -34.39
N ASP A 40 2.91 18.02 -33.12
CA ASP A 40 2.17 17.37 -32.07
C ASP A 40 0.83 18.08 -32.08
N ASP A 41 -0.24 17.36 -32.44
CA ASP A 41 -1.57 17.75 -32.04
C ASP A 41 -1.46 18.10 -30.55
N GLU A 42 -1.63 19.37 -30.19
CA GLU A 42 -1.53 19.89 -28.83
C GLU A 42 -2.68 19.27 -28.01
N VAL A 43 -2.57 17.98 -27.71
CA VAL A 43 -3.43 17.28 -26.76
C VAL A 43 -2.96 17.77 -25.40
N GLY A 44 -3.51 18.93 -24.99
CA GLY A 44 -3.21 19.54 -23.70
C GLY A 44 -3.41 18.54 -22.56
N ASP A 45 -2.65 18.71 -21.47
CA ASP A 45 -2.75 17.85 -20.28
C ASP A 45 -4.22 17.71 -19.88
N PRO A 46 -4.79 16.48 -19.83
CA PRO A 46 -6.17 16.28 -19.47
C PRO A 46 -6.55 16.99 -18.17
N LEU A 47 -5.64 17.06 -17.20
CA LEU A 47 -5.88 17.80 -15.96
C LEU A 47 -6.14 19.29 -16.20
N SER A 48 -5.42 19.91 -17.13
CA SER A 48 -5.62 21.32 -17.50
C SER A 48 -6.91 21.54 -18.30
N VAL A 49 -7.33 20.55 -19.08
CA VAL A 49 -8.52 20.64 -19.95
C VAL A 49 -9.81 20.38 -19.17
N VAL A 50 -9.86 19.32 -18.36
CA VAL A 50 -11.08 18.91 -17.65
C VAL A 50 -11.13 19.39 -16.20
N GLY A 51 -10.00 19.79 -15.63
CA GLY A 51 -9.87 20.17 -14.23
C GLY A 51 -9.85 18.99 -13.25
N PRO A 52 -9.48 19.24 -11.98
CA PRO A 52 -9.23 18.19 -10.99
C PRO A 52 -10.48 17.39 -10.58
N GLU A 53 -11.65 18.05 -10.47
CA GLU A 53 -12.90 17.40 -10.04
C GLU A 53 -13.42 16.40 -11.09
N ILE A 54 -13.33 16.75 -12.37
CA ILE A 54 -13.73 15.85 -13.45
C ILE A 54 -12.70 14.73 -13.60
N LEU A 55 -11.41 15.04 -13.48
CA LEU A 55 -10.37 14.02 -13.46
C LEU A 55 -10.60 13.01 -12.33
N GLU A 56 -10.93 13.45 -11.10
CA GLU A 56 -11.25 12.55 -9.99
C GLU A 56 -12.41 11.61 -10.34
N LYS A 57 -13.48 12.13 -10.96
CA LYS A 57 -14.61 11.31 -11.44
C LYS A 57 -14.18 10.29 -12.49
N ILE A 58 -13.26 10.64 -13.40
CA ILE A 58 -12.71 9.72 -14.40
C ILE A 58 -11.87 8.64 -13.71
N LEU A 59 -10.98 9.02 -12.78
CA LEU A 59 -10.13 8.09 -12.04
C LEU A 59 -10.95 7.11 -11.18
N ASN A 60 -12.13 7.51 -10.73
CA ASN A 60 -13.06 6.63 -10.02
C ASN A 60 -13.52 5.41 -10.82
N PHE A 61 -13.39 5.40 -12.15
CA PHE A 61 -13.67 4.22 -12.97
C PHE A 61 -12.51 3.22 -13.02
N LEU A 62 -11.30 3.65 -12.67
CA LEU A 62 -10.09 2.84 -12.75
C LEU A 62 -9.92 1.91 -11.55
N ASP A 63 -9.17 0.81 -11.76
CA ASP A 63 -8.74 -0.07 -10.68
C ASP A 63 -7.60 0.55 -9.86
N ALA A 64 -7.40 0.05 -8.65
CA ALA A 64 -6.42 0.60 -7.70
C ALA A 64 -5.00 0.69 -8.28
N ARG A 65 -4.59 -0.27 -9.13
CA ARG A 65 -3.26 -0.27 -9.75
C ARG A 65 -3.12 0.86 -10.76
N SER A 66 -4.14 1.11 -11.57
CA SER A 66 -4.13 2.20 -12.55
C SER A 66 -4.18 3.56 -11.86
N VAL A 67 -4.99 3.73 -10.81
CA VAL A 67 -4.99 4.94 -9.97
C VAL A 67 -3.62 5.17 -9.33
N ALA A 68 -2.97 4.11 -8.83
CA ALA A 68 -1.62 4.23 -8.26
C ALA A 68 -0.58 4.70 -9.29
N ARG A 69 -0.70 4.31 -10.57
CA ARG A 69 0.20 4.80 -11.62
C ARG A 69 0.02 6.29 -11.90
N CYS A 70 -1.19 6.83 -11.78
CA CYS A 70 -1.48 8.25 -11.95
C CYS A 70 -0.69 9.14 -10.96
N ILE A 71 -0.36 8.61 -9.77
CA ILE A 71 0.48 9.29 -8.77
C ILE A 71 1.86 9.67 -9.34
N ALA A 72 2.40 8.88 -10.27
CA ALA A 72 3.74 9.06 -10.83
C ALA A 72 3.79 9.93 -12.10
N VAL A 73 2.65 10.44 -12.59
CA VAL A 73 2.57 11.18 -13.86
C VAL A 73 3.08 12.62 -13.70
N SER A 74 2.50 13.38 -12.77
CA SER A 74 2.88 14.76 -12.46
C SER A 74 2.37 15.18 -11.08
N HIS A 75 2.84 16.30 -10.54
CA HIS A 75 2.36 16.81 -9.24
C HIS A 75 0.85 17.11 -9.23
N GLY A 76 0.28 17.59 -10.33
CA GLY A 76 -1.15 17.84 -10.45
C GLY A 76 -1.95 16.55 -10.40
N TRP A 77 -1.53 15.54 -11.18
CA TRP A 77 -2.15 14.22 -11.18
C TRP A 77 -2.00 13.52 -9.82
N GLN A 78 -0.84 13.65 -9.19
CA GLN A 78 -0.58 13.14 -7.85
C GLN A 78 -1.58 13.70 -6.84
N THR A 79 -1.81 15.01 -6.84
CA THR A 79 -2.73 15.66 -5.91
C THR A 79 -4.14 15.07 -5.99
N VAL A 80 -4.63 14.77 -7.20
CA VAL A 80 -5.93 14.13 -7.41
C VAL A 80 -5.88 12.63 -7.06
N ALA A 81 -4.85 11.92 -7.53
CA ALA A 81 -4.74 10.46 -7.40
C ALA A 81 -4.52 9.96 -5.96
N VAL A 82 -4.02 10.81 -5.04
CA VAL A 82 -3.90 10.48 -3.61
C VAL A 82 -5.16 10.81 -2.80
N SER A 83 -6.18 11.41 -3.42
CA SER A 83 -7.43 11.81 -2.76
C SER A 83 -8.12 10.64 -2.07
N ASP A 84 -8.44 10.79 -0.79
CA ASP A 84 -9.18 9.78 -0.01
C ASP A 84 -10.56 9.49 -0.61
N ARG A 85 -11.13 10.41 -1.41
CA ARG A 85 -12.42 10.23 -2.09
C ARG A 85 -12.36 9.17 -3.17
N LEU A 86 -11.18 8.93 -3.75
CA LEU A 86 -10.92 7.77 -4.59
C LEU A 86 -10.83 6.55 -3.66
N TRP A 87 -9.79 6.49 -2.84
CA TRP A 87 -9.36 5.28 -2.12
C TRP A 87 -10.35 4.71 -1.09
N ALA A 88 -11.14 5.54 -0.39
CA ALA A 88 -12.01 5.06 0.69
C ALA A 88 -13.22 4.26 0.17
N PRO A 89 -14.08 4.82 -0.70
CA PRO A 89 -15.36 4.19 -1.01
C PRO A 89 -15.20 2.91 -1.81
N ARG A 90 -14.26 2.91 -2.77
CA ARG A 90 -14.11 1.83 -3.73
C ARG A 90 -12.92 0.94 -3.45
N GLN A 91 -11.69 1.46 -3.50
CA GLN A 91 -10.49 0.61 -3.49
C GLN A 91 -10.27 -0.07 -2.13
N CYS A 92 -10.42 0.65 -1.02
CA CYS A 92 -10.33 0.04 0.32
C CYS A 92 -11.46 -0.95 0.56
N SER A 93 -12.71 -0.58 0.23
CA SER A 93 -13.87 -1.46 0.39
C SER A 93 -13.73 -2.75 -0.41
N GLU A 94 -13.35 -2.66 -1.69
CA GLU A 94 -13.10 -3.82 -2.55
C GLU A 94 -11.94 -4.69 -2.00
N LEU A 95 -10.84 -4.06 -1.55
CA LEU A 95 -9.71 -4.81 -0.99
C LEU A 95 -10.07 -5.54 0.32
N TRP A 96 -10.99 -4.99 1.10
CA TRP A 96 -11.37 -5.51 2.41
C TRP A 96 -12.57 -6.47 2.38
N ALA A 97 -13.36 -6.46 1.30
CA ALA A 97 -14.58 -7.27 1.19
C ALA A 97 -14.33 -8.77 1.42
N ASP A 98 -13.24 -9.30 0.88
CA ASP A 98 -12.92 -10.74 0.95
C ASP A 98 -11.89 -11.07 2.05
N LYS A 99 -11.54 -10.11 2.91
CA LYS A 99 -10.55 -10.32 3.97
C LYS A 99 -11.23 -10.72 5.27
N ALA A 100 -10.85 -11.90 5.78
CA ALA A 100 -11.24 -12.34 7.12
C ALA A 100 -10.64 -11.46 8.23
N HIS A 101 -9.50 -10.81 7.97
CA HIS A 101 -8.82 -9.94 8.91
C HIS A 101 -8.34 -8.67 8.21
N ILE A 102 -8.59 -7.51 8.84
CA ILE A 102 -8.10 -6.21 8.40
C ILE A 102 -7.16 -5.68 9.50
N PRO A 103 -5.88 -5.43 9.21
CA PRO A 103 -4.91 -5.02 10.23
C PRO A 103 -5.28 -3.72 10.92
N ARG A 104 -5.19 -3.67 12.25
CA ARG A 104 -5.41 -2.44 13.04
C ARG A 104 -4.65 -1.23 12.51
N CYS A 105 -3.41 -1.40 12.06
CA CYS A 105 -2.59 -0.31 11.51
C CYS A 105 -3.24 0.37 10.29
N SER A 106 -4.10 -0.34 9.55
CA SER A 106 -4.86 0.19 8.40
C SER A 106 -6.19 0.87 8.79
N GLN A 107 -6.59 0.76 10.06
CA GLN A 107 -7.85 1.31 10.59
C GLN A 107 -7.63 2.47 11.57
N VAL A 108 -6.37 2.84 11.83
CA VAL A 108 -6.03 3.96 12.72
C VAL A 108 -6.64 5.26 12.19
N ARG A 109 -7.31 6.02 13.07
CA ARG A 109 -7.89 7.31 12.70
C ARG A 109 -6.78 8.29 12.30
N GLY A 110 -7.01 9.02 11.20
CA GLY A 110 -6.10 10.08 10.73
C GLY A 110 -5.06 9.64 9.70
N ILE A 111 -4.96 8.35 9.36
CA ILE A 111 -4.15 7.92 8.21
C ILE A 111 -4.93 8.11 6.91
N SER A 112 -4.22 8.42 5.82
CA SER A 112 -4.85 8.49 4.49
C SER A 112 -5.30 7.11 4.01
N ARG A 113 -6.31 7.08 3.15
CA ARG A 113 -6.88 5.85 2.60
C ARG A 113 -5.94 5.14 1.64
N LEU A 114 -5.11 5.89 0.92
CA LEU A 114 -3.99 5.32 0.18
C LEU A 114 -3.00 4.60 1.11
N THR A 115 -2.71 5.16 2.29
CA THR A 115 -1.83 4.53 3.28
C THR A 115 -2.48 3.27 3.86
N ALA A 116 -3.76 3.35 4.24
CA ALA A 116 -4.54 2.20 4.72
C ALA A 116 -4.57 1.06 3.70
N TYR A 117 -4.79 1.38 2.42
CA TYR A 117 -4.75 0.42 1.31
C TYR A 117 -3.36 -0.21 1.18
N SER A 118 -2.30 0.61 1.20
CA SER A 118 -0.92 0.15 1.09
C SER A 118 -0.52 -0.80 2.23
N LEU A 119 -0.84 -0.43 3.47
CA LEU A 119 -0.66 -1.28 4.65
C LEU A 119 -1.40 -2.61 4.51
N SER A 120 -2.64 -2.56 4.01
CA SER A 120 -3.47 -3.75 3.79
C SER A 120 -2.90 -4.68 2.70
N VAL A 121 -2.31 -4.14 1.63
CA VAL A 121 -1.65 -4.92 0.57
C VAL A 121 -0.35 -5.54 1.10
N MET A 122 0.43 -4.80 1.88
CA MET A 122 1.65 -5.33 2.49
C MET A 122 1.35 -6.46 3.48
N ASP A 123 0.31 -6.29 4.31
CA ASP A 123 -0.12 -7.31 5.25
C ASP A 123 -0.60 -8.59 4.54
N GLY A 124 -1.33 -8.45 3.43
CA GLY A 124 -1.77 -9.59 2.62
C GLY A 124 -0.64 -10.44 2.02
N LYS A 125 0.61 -9.96 2.03
CA LYS A 125 1.80 -10.72 1.61
C LYS A 125 2.46 -11.49 2.76
N ARG A 126 2.00 -11.29 4.00
CA ARG A 126 2.52 -12.02 5.15
C ARG A 126 2.08 -13.48 5.08
N VAL A 127 2.97 -14.35 5.54
CA VAL A 127 2.74 -15.81 5.62
C VAL A 127 2.65 -16.32 7.06
N ARG A 128 2.74 -15.42 8.05
CA ARG A 128 2.71 -15.75 9.48
C ARG A 128 1.72 -14.85 10.21
N ILE A 129 0.83 -15.49 10.96
CA ILE A 129 -0.07 -14.85 11.91
C ILE A 129 0.70 -14.61 13.21
N THR A 130 0.60 -13.41 13.78
CA THR A 130 1.19 -13.07 15.09
C THR A 130 0.15 -13.21 16.20
N ARG A 131 0.60 -13.10 17.45
CA ARG A 131 -0.29 -13.12 18.62
C ARG A 131 -1.29 -11.96 18.56
N GLU A 132 -0.82 -10.79 18.14
CA GLU A 132 -1.64 -9.59 18.05
C GLU A 132 -2.78 -9.79 17.05
N ASP A 133 -2.53 -10.43 15.90
CA ASP A 133 -3.56 -10.73 14.90
C ASP A 133 -4.65 -11.66 15.47
N LEU A 134 -4.26 -12.63 16.33
CA LEU A 134 -5.21 -13.55 16.98
C LEU A 134 -6.06 -12.82 18.02
N CYS A 135 -5.43 -11.97 18.84
CA CYS A 135 -6.06 -11.29 19.97
C CYS A 135 -6.85 -10.03 19.60
N ASP A 136 -6.57 -9.44 18.43
CA ASP A 136 -7.29 -8.27 17.93
C ASP A 136 -8.68 -8.63 17.40
N HIS A 137 -8.84 -9.84 16.89
CA HIS A 137 -10.03 -10.26 16.18
C HIS A 137 -10.95 -11.16 17.01
N VAL A 138 -12.26 -10.96 16.89
CA VAL A 138 -13.27 -11.89 17.39
C VAL A 138 -13.53 -12.92 16.31
N TRP A 139 -13.17 -14.17 16.58
CA TRP A 139 -13.25 -15.23 15.59
C TRP A 139 -14.63 -15.88 15.61
N GLU A 140 -15.37 -15.77 14.51
CA GLU A 140 -16.63 -16.49 14.32
C GLU A 140 -16.36 -17.88 13.71
N TYR A 141 -16.88 -18.91 14.35
CA TYR A 141 -16.71 -20.30 13.95
C TYR A 141 -18.04 -20.90 13.53
N ARG A 142 -18.01 -21.64 12.40
CA ARG A 142 -19.15 -22.40 11.87
C ARG A 142 -18.66 -23.73 11.33
N PHE A 143 -19.37 -24.81 11.62
CA PHE A 143 -19.07 -26.10 11.03
C PHE A 143 -19.48 -26.14 9.55
N LYS A 144 -18.75 -26.89 8.73
CA LYS A 144 -19.13 -27.14 7.33
C LYS A 144 -20.30 -28.11 7.25
N SER A 145 -21.00 -28.11 6.13
CA SER A 145 -22.10 -29.06 5.84
C SER A 145 -21.66 -30.52 5.92
N THR A 146 -20.38 -30.78 5.67
CA THR A 146 -19.75 -32.10 5.74
C THR A 146 -19.44 -32.58 7.16
N ALA A 147 -19.62 -31.73 8.19
CA ALA A 147 -19.40 -32.14 9.57
C ALA A 147 -20.44 -33.19 10.01
N PRO A 148 -20.06 -34.15 10.87
CA PRO A 148 -21.00 -35.10 11.45
C PRO A 148 -22.21 -34.39 12.07
N GLU A 149 -23.35 -35.06 12.05
CA GLU A 149 -24.62 -34.50 12.51
C GLU A 149 -24.56 -33.99 13.95
N TYR A 150 -23.84 -34.68 14.82
CA TYR A 150 -23.58 -34.26 16.19
C TYR A 150 -23.04 -32.81 16.26
N TRP A 151 -21.98 -32.50 15.51
CA TRP A 151 -21.35 -31.18 15.54
C TRP A 151 -22.22 -30.10 14.88
N ARG A 152 -22.90 -30.43 13.77
CA ARG A 152 -23.86 -29.52 13.14
C ARG A 152 -25.02 -29.20 14.09
N ASN A 153 -25.44 -30.15 14.92
CA ASN A 153 -26.48 -29.95 15.90
C ASN A 153 -26.05 -29.07 17.08
N LEU A 154 -24.76 -28.90 17.34
CA LEU A 154 -24.29 -27.98 18.36
C LEU A 154 -24.05 -26.56 17.79
N ASP A 155 -24.06 -26.39 16.47
CA ASP A 155 -23.86 -25.11 15.80
C ASP A 155 -25.17 -24.32 15.70
N PRO A 156 -25.28 -23.13 16.34
CA PRO A 156 -26.48 -22.31 16.26
C PRO A 156 -26.82 -21.84 14.85
N THR A 157 -25.83 -21.74 13.96
CA THR A 157 -26.03 -21.24 12.59
C THR A 157 -26.70 -22.29 11.69
N TRP A 158 -26.43 -23.58 11.93
CA TRP A 158 -27.11 -24.68 11.23
C TRP A 158 -28.56 -24.85 11.67
N LYS A 159 -28.84 -24.54 12.94
CA LYS A 159 -30.19 -24.60 13.51
C LYS A 159 -30.98 -23.30 13.35
N LEU A 160 -30.35 -22.23 12.88
CA LEU A 160 -30.90 -20.87 12.85
C LEU A 160 -31.40 -20.42 14.24
N THR A 161 -30.79 -20.93 15.31
CA THR A 161 -31.20 -20.66 16.70
C THR A 161 -30.44 -19.52 17.35
N GLY A 162 -29.38 -18.99 16.71
CA GLY A 162 -28.58 -17.93 17.30
C GLY A 162 -27.44 -17.44 16.40
N PRO A 163 -26.64 -16.49 16.90
CA PRO A 163 -25.47 -16.00 16.19
C PRO A 163 -24.39 -17.09 16.07
N PRO A 164 -23.42 -16.91 15.16
CA PRO A 164 -22.25 -17.78 15.07
C PRO A 164 -21.50 -17.89 16.40
N MET A 165 -20.89 -19.05 16.67
CA MET A 165 -20.06 -19.24 17.86
C MET A 165 -18.82 -18.33 17.79
N ARG A 166 -18.49 -17.65 18.88
CA ARG A 166 -17.35 -16.72 18.94
C ARG A 166 -16.22 -17.23 19.83
N ARG A 167 -14.98 -16.97 19.41
CA ARG A 167 -13.76 -17.31 20.15
C ARG A 167 -12.91 -16.07 20.36
N TYR A 168 -12.39 -15.94 21.56
CA TYR A 168 -11.59 -14.80 21.99
C TYR A 168 -10.21 -15.29 22.45
N PHE A 169 -9.16 -14.87 21.74
CA PHE A 169 -7.78 -15.16 22.12
C PHE A 169 -7.24 -14.02 22.96
N HIS A 170 -6.61 -14.34 24.08
CA HIS A 170 -6.09 -13.35 25.01
C HIS A 170 -4.56 -13.29 24.96
N GLN A 171 -4.00 -12.15 25.37
CA GLN A 171 -2.55 -11.90 25.29
C GLN A 171 -1.73 -12.83 26.20
N ASP A 172 -2.36 -13.34 27.26
CA ASP A 172 -1.83 -14.33 28.21
C ASP A 172 -1.83 -15.77 27.64
N GLY A 173 -2.36 -15.96 26.43
CA GLY A 173 -2.48 -17.26 25.76
C GLY A 173 -3.73 -18.04 26.12
N THR A 174 -4.62 -17.49 26.97
CA THR A 174 -5.91 -18.12 27.26
C THR A 174 -6.88 -17.94 26.10
N LEU A 175 -7.85 -18.85 26.01
CA LEU A 175 -8.91 -18.85 25.01
C LEU A 175 -10.26 -18.91 25.74
N THR A 176 -11.20 -18.06 25.34
CA THR A 176 -12.56 -18.05 25.90
C THR A 176 -13.62 -18.06 24.80
N ALA A 177 -14.86 -18.33 25.21
CA ALA A 177 -16.06 -18.35 24.37
C ALA A 177 -17.20 -17.58 25.04
N ASP A 178 -18.30 -17.37 24.30
CA ASP A 178 -19.49 -16.76 24.87
C ASP A 178 -20.11 -17.62 25.99
N PRO A 179 -20.69 -17.00 27.05
CA PRO A 179 -21.40 -17.72 28.09
C PRO A 179 -22.53 -18.57 27.51
N GLY A 180 -22.54 -19.87 27.81
CA GLY A 180 -23.54 -20.81 27.27
C GLY A 180 -23.13 -21.49 25.95
N ASP A 181 -21.91 -21.26 25.47
CA ASP A 181 -21.36 -22.05 24.36
C ASP A 181 -21.15 -23.51 24.79
N THR A 182 -22.09 -24.36 24.38
CA THR A 182 -22.09 -25.78 24.69
C THR A 182 -20.90 -26.51 24.04
N VAL A 183 -20.45 -26.09 22.85
CA VAL A 183 -19.30 -26.69 22.14
C VAL A 183 -18.01 -26.44 22.90
N TRP A 184 -17.84 -25.23 23.45
CA TRP A 184 -16.65 -24.85 24.21
C TRP A 184 -16.43 -25.75 25.43
N GLY A 185 -17.50 -26.03 26.18
CA GLY A 185 -17.45 -26.94 27.33
C GLY A 185 -17.06 -28.37 26.97
N VAL A 186 -17.48 -28.89 25.81
CA VAL A 186 -17.10 -30.23 25.35
C VAL A 186 -15.66 -30.26 24.82
N MET A 187 -15.22 -29.24 24.08
CA MET A 187 -13.88 -29.18 23.50
C MET A 187 -12.79 -28.96 24.55
N SER A 188 -13.03 -28.11 25.55
CA SER A 188 -12.04 -27.85 26.60
C SER A 188 -11.81 -29.05 27.54
N ALA A 189 -12.77 -29.96 27.65
CA ALA A 189 -12.66 -31.20 28.43
C ALA A 189 -11.89 -32.34 27.72
N VAL A 190 -11.66 -32.25 26.41
CA VAL A 190 -10.96 -33.30 25.62
C VAL A 190 -9.43 -33.08 25.58
N THR A 191 -8.95 -31.94 26.08
CA THR A 191 -7.52 -31.56 26.08
C THR A 191 -6.83 -31.63 27.46
N GLN A 192 -7.40 -32.33 28.44
CA GLN A 192 -6.70 -32.67 29.69
C GLN A 192 -6.24 -34.13 29.71
#